data_AF-A0A916IF53-F1
#
_entry.id   AF-A0A916IF53-F1
#
_cell.length_a   1.000
_cell.length_b   1.000
_cell.length_c   1.000
_cell.angle_alpha   90.00
_cell.angle_beta   90.00
_cell.angle_gamma   90.00
#
_symmetry.space_group_name_H-M   'P 1'
#
loop_
_entity.id
_entity.type
_entity.pdbx_description
1 polymer ?
#
loop_
_entity_poly.entity_id
_entity_poly.type
_entity_poly.pdbx_seq_one_letter_code
_entity_poly.pdbx_strand_id
1 'polypeptide(L)'
;MSFHTIAVIGAGTMGAGIAQVAAAAGHPVKLLDVRSGAAEAAIAQIGKTLATLVDKGRLAETDRSATLSRLTAADTTAQLADATLLIEVIVEDLEAKQGLLRELEAIVAPEAVLATNTSSISITAIANGMQRPQRVVGMHFFNPVPLMKLVEVVSGLETDPAVAQAVFELAARWGKTPVHATSTPGFIVNRIARPYYAEALALLQERAATPAVIDALARSAGFRMGPCELMDLIGHDVNYAVTQSVFQANHGDRRYVPSLVQKALIDGGRLGRKSGKGFYEGVPPAEAPAEPPPPLPAPLTLHGRGAPVQALHGWLTQRGLEFAQETASDWNGLAVQGIELQLCDGRSAAQCAAERGQRELAVIDLPLFHARSQSMGIAFAPSAGESTRALVRDTLRACGWRAQEMQDLPGLWATRTICMLINEAADAVQQGVCDEQGADVAMKLGTNWPAGPFEWLAAIGVEHVVAVLDRLHAATRGERYRVSPLLQRRLWARRLAP
;
A
#
# COMPACT_ATOMS: atom_id res chain seq x y z
N MET A 1 29.54 11.93 -6.05
CA MET A 1 29.08 13.33 -6.19
C MET A 1 28.93 13.93 -4.80
N SER A 2 29.16 15.25 -4.65
CA SER A 2 28.97 15.96 -3.38
C SER A 2 27.77 16.90 -3.48
N PHE A 3 26.87 16.85 -2.50
CA PHE A 3 25.70 17.72 -2.41
C PHE A 3 25.90 18.71 -1.26
N HIS A 4 26.06 19.99 -1.58
CA HIS A 4 26.29 21.05 -0.60
C HIS A 4 25.02 21.87 -0.40
N THR A 5 24.73 22.80 -1.31
CA THR A 5 23.50 23.60 -1.31
C THR A 5 22.38 22.86 -2.01
N ILE A 6 21.22 22.78 -1.36
CA ILE A 6 20.00 22.16 -1.89
C ILE A 6 18.98 23.27 -2.21
N ALA A 7 18.39 23.23 -3.39
CA ALA A 7 17.23 24.06 -3.70
C ALA A 7 15.95 23.21 -3.69
N VAL A 8 14.89 23.71 -3.07
CA VAL A 8 13.56 23.10 -3.11
C VAL A 8 12.61 24.09 -3.76
N ILE A 9 11.92 23.66 -4.81
CA ILE A 9 11.06 24.53 -5.61
C ILE A 9 9.60 24.09 -5.42
N GLY A 10 8.82 24.97 -4.78
CA GLY A 10 7.48 24.72 -4.25
C GLY A 10 7.49 24.72 -2.72
N ALA A 11 6.80 25.67 -2.09
CA ALA A 11 6.71 25.81 -0.63
C ALA A 11 5.40 25.25 -0.06
N GLY A 12 4.74 24.34 -0.79
CA GLY A 12 3.62 23.55 -0.29
C GLY A 12 4.03 22.56 0.81
N THR A 13 3.08 21.77 1.31
CA THR A 13 3.30 20.81 2.40
C THR A 13 4.49 19.88 2.17
N MET A 14 4.62 19.32 0.96
CA MET A 14 5.72 18.41 0.60
C MET A 14 7.05 19.14 0.55
N GLY A 15 7.12 20.28 -0.15
CA GLY A 15 8.35 21.05 -0.28
C GLY A 15 8.87 21.61 1.04
N ALA A 16 8.00 22.10 1.91
CA ALA A 16 8.38 22.51 3.27
C ALA A 16 8.96 21.33 4.07
N GLY A 17 8.35 20.14 3.96
CA GLY A 17 8.85 18.93 4.60
C GLY A 17 10.21 18.44 4.06
N ILE A 18 10.41 18.52 2.74
CA ILE A 18 11.69 18.19 2.10
C ILE A 18 12.78 19.18 2.53
N ALA A 19 12.49 20.48 2.51
CA ALA A 19 13.40 21.52 2.96
C ALA A 19 13.80 21.33 4.43
N GLN A 20 12.84 21.01 5.31
CA GLN A 20 13.12 20.70 6.70
C GLN A 20 14.07 19.50 6.85
N VAL A 21 13.84 18.40 6.12
CA VAL A 21 14.68 17.20 6.19
C VAL A 21 16.10 17.48 5.70
N ALA A 22 16.25 18.18 4.57
CA ALA A 22 17.55 18.55 4.03
C ALA A 22 18.34 19.48 4.99
N ALA A 23 17.67 20.49 5.57
CA ALA A 23 18.29 21.41 6.52
C ALA A 23 18.69 20.72 7.85
N ALA A 24 17.85 19.81 8.34
CA ALA A 24 18.14 19.01 9.52
C ALA A 24 19.32 18.04 9.28
N ALA A 25 19.50 17.57 8.04
CA ALA A 25 20.64 16.74 7.64
C ALA A 25 21.95 17.55 7.45
N GLY A 26 21.91 18.87 7.63
CA GLY A 26 23.11 19.71 7.65
C GLY A 26 23.33 20.56 6.40
N HIS A 27 22.43 20.51 5.41
CA HIS A 27 22.59 21.27 4.17
C HIS A 27 22.07 22.71 4.30
N PRO A 28 22.74 23.71 3.71
CA PRO A 28 22.10 24.96 3.32
C PRO A 28 20.97 24.68 2.32
N VAL A 29 19.79 25.22 2.57
CA VAL A 29 18.58 25.00 1.75
C VAL A 29 17.98 26.32 1.32
N LYS A 30 17.80 26.47 0.00
CA LYS A 30 17.07 27.58 -0.61
C LYS A 30 15.67 27.12 -0.98
N LEU A 31 14.64 27.74 -0.41
CA LEU A 31 13.25 27.43 -0.69
C LEU A 31 12.64 28.51 -1.58
N LEU A 32 12.11 28.12 -2.74
CA LEU A 32 11.48 29.02 -3.71
C LEU A 32 10.01 28.65 -3.89
N ASP A 33 9.14 29.63 -4.06
CA ASP A 33 7.75 29.44 -4.52
C ASP A 33 7.36 30.61 -5.42
N VAL A 34 6.49 30.37 -6.40
CA VAL A 34 6.00 31.42 -7.30
C VAL A 34 5.13 32.45 -6.57
N ARG A 35 4.50 32.06 -5.45
CA ARG A 35 3.71 32.96 -4.62
C ARG A 35 4.64 33.72 -3.67
N SER A 36 4.73 35.03 -3.87
CA SER A 36 5.45 35.95 -2.99
C SER A 36 5.10 35.69 -1.51
N GLY A 37 6.10 35.56 -0.65
CA GLY A 37 5.92 35.34 0.79
C GLY A 37 5.65 33.89 1.20
N ALA A 38 5.40 32.96 0.26
CA ALA A 38 5.08 31.58 0.61
C ALA A 38 6.28 30.79 1.13
N ALA A 39 7.49 31.06 0.62
CA ALA A 39 8.72 30.44 1.10
C ALA A 39 9.02 30.85 2.56
N GLU A 40 8.91 32.14 2.88
CA GLU A 40 9.08 32.67 4.24
C GLU A 40 8.02 32.10 5.19
N ALA A 41 6.76 32.04 4.74
CA ALA A 41 5.68 31.45 5.53
C ALA A 41 5.93 29.96 5.83
N ALA A 42 6.43 29.21 4.84
CA ALA A 42 6.80 27.80 5.03
C ALA A 42 7.95 27.64 6.02
N ILE A 43 9.01 28.46 5.92
CA ILE A 43 10.13 28.45 6.88
C ILE A 43 9.66 28.79 8.30
N ALA A 44 8.80 29.81 8.44
CA ALA A 44 8.20 30.16 9.73
C ALA A 44 7.37 29.01 10.31
N GLN A 45 6.62 28.29 9.46
CA GLN A 45 5.83 27.13 9.87
C GLN A 45 6.71 25.96 10.30
N ILE A 46 7.81 25.68 9.59
CA ILE A 46 8.83 24.70 10.02
C ILE A 46 9.34 25.07 11.42
N GLY A 47 9.65 26.35 11.65
CA GLY A 47 10.11 26.84 12.95
C GLY A 47 9.12 26.57 14.08
N LYS A 48 7.81 26.78 13.85
CA LYS A 48 6.75 26.46 14.82
C LYS A 48 6.67 24.96 15.10
N THR A 49 6.73 24.13 14.07
CA THR A 49 6.69 22.68 14.21
C THR A 49 7.90 22.14 14.98
N LEU A 50 9.10 22.64 14.70
CA LEU A 50 10.31 22.29 15.45
C LEU A 50 10.25 22.76 16.90
N ALA A 51 9.73 23.97 17.17
CA ALA A 51 9.51 24.45 18.54
C ALA A 51 8.61 23.50 19.35
N THR A 52 7.52 23.02 18.75
CA THR A 52 6.64 22.03 19.40
C THR A 52 7.36 20.71 19.72
N LEU A 53 8.36 20.31 18.92
CA LEU A 53 9.17 19.13 19.22
C LEU A 53 10.16 19.39 20.36
N VAL A 54 10.72 20.60 20.45
CA VAL A 54 11.55 21.03 21.59
C VAL A 54 10.74 21.04 22.88
N ASP A 55 9.54 21.63 22.86
CA ASP A 55 8.64 21.68 24.03
C ASP A 55 8.27 20.28 24.53
N LYS A 56 8.21 19.30 23.62
CA LYS A 56 7.95 17.88 23.92
C LYS A 56 9.21 17.09 24.30
N GLY A 57 10.37 17.74 24.38
CA GLY A 57 11.67 17.10 24.69
C GLY A 57 12.15 16.12 23.60
N ARG A 58 11.63 16.24 22.37
CA ARG A 58 11.97 15.35 21.23
C ARG A 58 13.04 15.91 20.31
N LEU A 59 13.49 17.14 20.54
CA LEU A 59 14.52 17.85 19.79
C LEU A 59 15.22 18.84 20.73
N ALA A 60 16.54 19.04 20.57
CA ALA A 60 17.24 20.09 21.30
C ALA A 60 17.04 21.47 20.65
N GLU A 61 17.01 22.54 21.45
CA GLU A 61 16.87 23.91 20.93
C GLU A 61 18.06 24.32 20.03
N THR A 62 19.25 23.77 20.29
CA THR A 62 20.44 23.94 19.45
C THR A 62 20.23 23.34 18.06
N ASP A 63 19.61 22.17 17.95
CA ASP A 63 19.35 21.51 16.68
C ASP A 63 18.26 22.24 15.88
N ARG A 64 17.23 22.74 16.56
CA ARG A 64 16.22 23.62 15.97
C ARG A 64 16.87 24.88 15.38
N SER A 65 17.69 25.57 16.17
CA SER A 65 18.36 26.80 15.77
C SER A 65 19.27 26.58 14.56
N ALA A 66 20.07 25.51 14.60
CA ALA A 66 20.95 25.12 13.50
C ALA A 66 20.19 24.69 12.23
N THR A 67 19.02 24.06 12.35
CA THR A 67 18.17 23.72 11.21
C THR A 67 17.60 24.98 10.57
N LEU A 68 17.09 25.91 11.38
CA LEU A 68 16.51 27.16 10.89
C LEU A 68 17.55 28.08 10.25
N SER A 69 18.77 28.15 10.79
CA SER A 69 19.84 28.99 10.22
C SER A 69 20.31 28.52 8.84
N ARG A 70 19.95 27.30 8.43
CA ARG A 70 20.26 26.76 7.10
C ARG A 70 19.17 26.99 6.07
N LEU A 71 17.97 27.45 6.48
CA LEU A 71 16.85 27.70 5.59
C LEU A 71 16.87 29.16 5.15
N THR A 72 16.79 29.39 3.84
CA THR A 72 16.71 30.73 3.25
C THR A 72 15.62 30.76 2.19
N ALA A 73 14.74 31.75 2.25
CA ALA A 73 13.77 32.00 1.19
C ALA A 73 14.48 32.60 -0.02
N ALA A 74 14.15 32.11 -1.20
CA ALA A 74 14.58 32.67 -2.47
C ALA A 74 13.37 33.26 -3.19
N ASP A 75 13.58 34.40 -3.85
CA ASP A 75 12.55 35.13 -4.61
C ASP A 75 12.56 34.76 -6.10
N THR A 76 13.71 34.31 -6.61
CA THR A 76 13.92 34.05 -8.03
C THR A 76 14.77 32.80 -8.26
N THR A 77 14.57 32.16 -9.41
CA THR A 77 15.37 31.01 -9.85
C THR A 77 16.86 31.33 -10.00
N ALA A 78 17.22 32.57 -10.35
CA ALA A 78 18.60 33.04 -10.43
C ALA A 78 19.37 32.90 -9.11
N GLN A 79 18.69 33.03 -7.96
CA GLN A 79 19.31 32.85 -6.64
C GLN A 79 19.66 31.39 -6.33
N LEU A 80 19.28 30.44 -7.19
CA LEU A 80 19.53 29.01 -7.04
C LEU A 80 20.77 28.51 -7.83
N ALA A 81 21.53 29.40 -8.48
CA ALA A 81 22.62 29.04 -9.39
C ALA A 81 23.76 28.19 -8.77
N ASP A 82 23.99 28.34 -7.47
CA ASP A 82 24.98 27.60 -6.68
C ASP A 82 24.43 26.27 -6.10
N ALA A 83 23.17 25.94 -6.34
CA ALA A 83 22.57 24.70 -5.89
C ALA A 83 23.20 23.50 -6.61
N THR A 84 23.60 22.50 -5.83
CA THR A 84 24.19 21.24 -6.34
C THR A 84 23.15 20.13 -6.50
N LEU A 85 22.00 20.27 -5.83
CA LEU A 85 20.81 19.45 -6.03
C LEU A 85 19.59 20.36 -5.98
N LEU A 86 18.71 20.23 -6.96
CA LEU A 86 17.42 20.87 -7.00
C LEU A 86 16.34 19.79 -6.85
N ILE A 87 15.32 20.07 -6.05
CA ILE A 87 14.19 19.17 -5.85
C ILE A 87 12.92 19.95 -6.21
N GLU A 88 12.34 19.60 -7.35
CA GLU A 88 11.10 20.15 -7.87
C GLU A 88 9.89 19.51 -7.17
N VAL A 89 8.98 20.35 -6.66
CA VAL A 89 7.78 19.97 -5.89
C VAL A 89 6.60 20.94 -6.16
N ILE A 90 6.42 21.33 -7.43
CA ILE A 90 5.34 22.20 -7.92
C ILE A 90 4.09 21.38 -8.27
N VAL A 91 3.08 22.06 -8.83
CA VAL A 91 1.87 21.43 -9.36
C VAL A 91 2.18 20.23 -10.27
N GLU A 92 1.32 19.21 -10.20
CA GLU A 92 1.49 17.95 -10.92
C GLU A 92 1.05 18.09 -12.39
N ASP A 93 1.74 18.96 -13.13
CA ASP A 93 1.53 19.26 -14.54
C ASP A 93 2.85 19.11 -15.32
N LEU A 94 2.83 18.40 -16.45
CA LEU A 94 4.05 18.06 -17.20
C LEU A 94 4.70 19.31 -17.83
N GLU A 95 3.90 20.21 -18.42
CA GLU A 95 4.42 21.39 -19.10
C GLU A 95 5.06 22.35 -18.11
N ALA A 96 4.41 22.58 -16.96
CA ALA A 96 4.96 23.38 -15.88
C ALA A 96 6.29 22.83 -15.37
N LYS A 97 6.39 21.52 -15.14
CA LYS A 97 7.64 20.88 -14.67
C LYS A 97 8.76 20.96 -15.71
N GLN A 98 8.46 20.67 -16.98
CA GLN A 98 9.44 20.79 -18.06
C GLN A 98 9.93 22.23 -18.24
N GLY A 99 9.01 23.20 -18.18
CA GLY A 99 9.35 24.62 -18.26
C GLY A 99 10.32 25.04 -17.15
N LEU A 100 9.99 24.71 -15.91
CA LEU A 100 10.82 25.00 -14.75
C LEU A 100 12.19 24.31 -14.83
N LEU A 101 12.24 23.01 -15.14
CA LEU A 101 13.52 22.31 -15.18
C LEU A 101 14.44 22.79 -16.31
N ARG A 102 13.89 23.21 -17.45
CA ARG A 102 14.67 23.85 -18.53
C ARG A 102 15.23 25.21 -18.12
N GLU A 103 14.43 26.01 -17.42
CA GLU A 103 14.89 27.28 -16.85
C GLU A 103 16.03 27.04 -15.85
N LEU A 104 15.85 26.10 -14.93
CA LEU A 104 16.86 25.76 -13.92
C LEU A 104 18.13 25.18 -14.55
N GLU A 105 18.02 24.32 -15.56
CA GLU A 105 19.17 23.75 -16.30
C GLU A 105 20.08 24.84 -16.89
N ALA A 106 19.50 25.95 -17.34
CA ALA A 106 20.25 27.08 -17.90
C ALA A 106 20.99 27.92 -16.83
N ILE A 107 20.57 27.83 -15.56
CA ILE A 107 21.07 28.67 -14.47
C ILE A 107 22.12 27.95 -13.63
N VAL A 108 21.92 26.66 -13.37
CA VAL A 108 22.78 25.89 -12.47
C VAL A 108 24.00 25.29 -13.18
N ALA A 109 25.04 24.97 -12.41
CA ALA A 109 26.23 24.30 -12.93
C ALA A 109 25.85 23.00 -13.68
N PRO A 110 26.53 22.63 -14.79
CA PRO A 110 26.25 21.41 -15.58
C PRO A 110 26.16 20.09 -14.80
N GLU A 111 26.78 20.04 -13.62
CA GLU A 111 26.98 18.86 -12.77
C GLU A 111 25.94 18.76 -11.66
N ALA A 112 25.15 19.81 -11.42
CA ALA A 112 24.12 19.78 -10.37
C ALA A 112 23.04 18.73 -10.70
N VAL A 113 22.41 18.08 -9.73
CA VAL A 113 21.35 17.11 -10.01
C VAL A 113 19.99 17.80 -10.03
N LEU A 114 19.12 17.43 -10.97
CA LEU A 114 17.76 17.94 -11.11
C LEU A 114 16.78 16.84 -10.72
N ALA A 115 16.31 16.88 -9.47
CA ALA A 115 15.36 15.91 -8.95
C ALA A 115 13.92 16.43 -8.98
N THR A 116 12.96 15.52 -9.06
CA THR A 116 11.51 15.83 -8.94
C THR A 116 10.85 14.90 -7.92
N ASN A 117 9.93 15.44 -7.13
CA ASN A 117 9.07 14.70 -6.19
C ASN A 117 7.73 14.28 -6.83
N THR A 118 7.60 14.29 -8.16
CA THR A 118 6.39 13.80 -8.84
C THR A 118 5.98 12.41 -8.34
N SER A 119 4.68 12.13 -8.31
CA SER A 119 4.11 10.85 -7.87
C SER A 119 3.57 10.00 -9.04
N SER A 120 3.36 10.60 -10.21
CA SER A 120 2.71 9.93 -11.34
C SER A 120 3.25 10.30 -12.73
N ILE A 121 4.03 11.38 -12.86
CA ILE A 121 4.56 11.81 -14.16
C ILE A 121 5.86 11.07 -14.45
N SER A 122 6.03 10.63 -15.71
CA SER A 122 7.25 9.96 -16.16
C SER A 122 8.47 10.88 -16.06
N ILE A 123 9.53 10.41 -15.39
CA ILE A 123 10.83 11.09 -15.32
C ILE A 123 11.42 11.26 -16.72
N THR A 124 11.25 10.26 -17.59
CA THR A 124 11.64 10.34 -19.00
C THR A 124 10.91 11.47 -19.73
N ALA A 125 9.61 11.64 -19.48
CA ALA A 125 8.84 12.72 -20.08
C ALA A 125 9.28 14.08 -19.52
N ILE A 126 9.54 14.18 -18.22
CA ILE A 126 10.03 15.40 -17.56
C ILE A 126 11.40 15.82 -18.12
N ALA A 127 12.29 14.87 -18.36
CA ALA A 127 13.63 15.13 -18.91
C ALA A 127 13.64 15.44 -20.42
N ASN A 128 12.51 15.24 -21.12
CA ASN A 128 12.43 15.44 -22.56
C ASN A 128 12.70 16.90 -22.95
N GLY A 129 13.58 17.10 -23.93
CA GLY A 129 13.98 18.43 -24.41
C GLY A 129 15.04 19.15 -23.56
N MET A 130 15.58 18.50 -22.52
CA MET A 130 16.72 19.01 -21.76
C MET A 130 18.05 18.75 -22.48
N GLN A 131 19.06 19.58 -22.23
CA GLN A 131 20.39 19.44 -22.83
C GLN A 131 21.20 18.30 -22.21
N ARG A 132 21.00 18.03 -20.92
CA ARG A 132 21.70 17.00 -20.15
C ARG A 132 20.70 16.14 -19.36
N PRO A 133 19.82 15.38 -20.02
CA PRO A 133 18.76 14.62 -19.35
C PRO A 133 19.29 13.57 -18.36
N GLN A 134 20.54 13.14 -18.49
CA GLN A 134 21.18 12.15 -17.64
C GLN A 134 21.33 12.54 -16.16
N ARG A 135 21.22 13.84 -15.84
CA ARG A 135 21.26 14.37 -14.47
C ARG A 135 19.87 14.51 -13.83
N VAL A 136 18.82 14.10 -14.54
CA VAL A 136 17.43 14.18 -14.08
C VAL A 136 17.02 12.88 -13.41
N VAL A 137 16.40 12.96 -12.24
CA VAL A 137 16.03 11.79 -11.43
C VAL A 137 14.76 12.05 -10.62
N GLY A 138 13.98 11.02 -10.34
CA GLY A 138 12.91 11.13 -9.34
C GLY A 138 13.46 10.93 -7.93
N MET A 139 13.04 11.78 -7.00
CA MET A 139 13.30 11.64 -5.57
C MET A 139 11.98 11.80 -4.83
N HIS A 140 11.18 10.74 -4.85
CA HIS A 140 9.78 10.76 -4.42
C HIS A 140 9.65 10.46 -2.92
N PHE A 141 9.23 11.46 -2.16
CA PHE A 141 8.97 11.41 -0.72
C PHE A 141 7.48 11.16 -0.44
N PHE A 142 7.19 10.66 0.76
CA PHE A 142 5.84 10.34 1.21
C PHE A 142 5.37 11.31 2.30
N ASN A 143 4.10 11.71 2.24
CA ASN A 143 3.50 12.65 3.21
C ASN A 143 3.13 11.93 4.52
N PRO A 144 3.45 12.48 5.72
CA PRO A 144 4.30 13.65 5.98
C PRO A 144 5.80 13.37 5.88
N VAL A 145 6.51 14.20 5.11
CA VAL A 145 7.93 13.96 4.74
C VAL A 145 8.85 13.76 5.95
N PRO A 146 8.80 14.54 7.05
CA PRO A 146 9.69 14.30 8.19
C PRO A 146 9.44 12.96 8.92
N LEU A 147 8.21 12.44 8.85
CA LEU A 147 7.81 11.22 9.56
C LEU A 147 7.99 9.96 8.72
N MET A 148 7.64 10.03 7.43
CA MET A 148 7.74 8.88 6.52
C MET A 148 9.21 8.56 6.22
N LYS A 149 9.55 7.27 6.24
CA LYS A 149 10.93 6.80 6.11
C LYS A 149 11.34 6.52 4.67
N LEU A 150 10.39 6.15 3.80
CA LEU A 150 10.67 5.77 2.42
C LEU A 150 11.01 6.98 1.53
N VAL A 151 11.92 6.76 0.58
CA VAL A 151 12.10 7.58 -0.63
C VAL A 151 12.22 6.64 -1.82
N GLU A 152 11.48 6.87 -2.90
CA GLU A 152 11.70 6.17 -4.17
C GLU A 152 12.66 7.00 -5.03
N VAL A 153 13.81 6.42 -5.39
CA VAL A 153 14.77 7.00 -6.33
C VAL A 153 14.46 6.45 -7.71
N VAL A 154 13.88 7.29 -8.56
CA VAL A 154 13.26 6.87 -9.82
C VAL A 154 14.14 7.23 -11.01
N SER A 155 14.59 6.23 -11.76
CA SER A 155 15.38 6.45 -12.98
C SER A 155 14.47 6.58 -14.20
N GLY A 156 14.63 7.68 -14.94
CA GLY A 156 14.13 7.82 -16.30
C GLY A 156 15.03 7.06 -17.29
N LEU A 157 14.68 7.09 -18.57
CA LEU A 157 15.39 6.36 -19.62
C LEU A 157 16.87 6.80 -19.75
N GLU A 158 17.11 8.11 -19.66
CA GLU A 158 18.44 8.71 -19.84
C GLU A 158 19.21 8.89 -18.52
N THR A 159 18.55 8.69 -17.36
CA THR A 159 19.15 8.95 -16.04
C THR A 159 20.44 8.14 -15.88
N ASP A 160 21.55 8.83 -15.58
CA ASP A 160 22.83 8.18 -15.31
C ASP A 160 22.71 7.35 -14.01
N PRO A 161 23.03 6.04 -14.03
CA PRO A 161 23.04 5.21 -12.83
C PRO A 161 23.87 5.78 -11.68
N ALA A 162 24.95 6.52 -11.96
CA ALA A 162 25.76 7.18 -10.94
C ALA A 162 25.02 8.34 -10.25
N VAL A 163 24.15 9.06 -10.97
CA VAL A 163 23.27 10.10 -10.40
C VAL A 163 22.23 9.47 -9.49
N ALA A 164 21.54 8.42 -9.96
CA ALA A 164 20.57 7.69 -9.15
C ALA A 164 21.21 7.13 -7.87
N GLN A 165 22.40 6.52 -7.99
CA GLN A 165 23.13 6.00 -6.83
C GLN A 165 23.55 7.10 -5.85
N ALA A 166 24.00 8.26 -6.34
CA ALA A 166 24.36 9.38 -5.47
C ALA A 166 23.14 9.93 -4.69
N VAL A 167 21.97 10.01 -5.33
CA VAL A 167 20.71 10.43 -4.69
C VAL A 167 20.21 9.39 -3.69
N PHE A 168 20.35 8.09 -4.01
CA PHE A 168 20.08 7.00 -3.09
C PHE A 168 20.90 7.14 -1.81
N GLU A 169 22.22 7.27 -1.92
CA GLU A 169 23.09 7.44 -0.75
C GLU A 169 22.80 8.73 0.03
N LEU A 170 22.43 9.81 -0.66
CA LEU A 170 22.01 11.06 -0.02
C LEU A 170 20.75 10.86 0.83
N ALA A 171 19.70 10.24 0.26
CA ALA A 171 18.47 9.97 0.99
C ALA A 171 18.75 9.09 2.23
N ALA A 172 19.62 8.09 2.11
CA ALA A 172 20.06 7.28 3.26
C ALA A 172 20.73 8.14 4.35
N ARG A 173 21.63 9.06 3.98
CA ARG A 173 22.26 10.00 4.93
C ARG A 173 21.26 10.95 5.59
N TRP A 174 20.13 11.24 4.95
CA TRP A 174 19.03 12.03 5.53
C TRP A 174 18.15 11.21 6.50
N GLY A 175 18.55 9.98 6.83
CA GLY A 175 17.79 9.09 7.71
C GLY A 175 16.54 8.50 7.06
N LYS A 176 16.51 8.47 5.72
CA LYS A 176 15.50 7.78 4.92
C LYS A 176 15.98 6.37 4.55
N THR A 177 15.04 5.57 4.10
CA THR A 177 15.30 4.26 3.50
C THR A 177 14.95 4.38 2.01
N PRO A 178 15.95 4.62 1.15
CA PRO A 178 15.71 4.72 -0.28
C PRO A 178 15.49 3.35 -0.91
N VAL A 179 14.71 3.31 -1.99
CA VAL A 179 14.57 2.16 -2.89
C VAL A 179 14.73 2.63 -4.34
N HIS A 180 15.35 1.82 -5.19
CA HIS A 180 15.46 2.11 -6.62
C HIS A 180 14.17 1.72 -7.35
N ALA A 181 13.73 2.58 -8.25
CA ALA A 181 12.61 2.33 -9.13
C ALA A 181 12.92 2.76 -10.57
N THR A 182 12.36 2.08 -11.58
CA THR A 182 12.30 2.65 -12.94
C THR A 182 11.02 3.48 -13.12
N SER A 183 11.09 4.47 -14.01
CA SER A 183 10.02 5.44 -14.27
C SER A 183 8.82 4.81 -14.99
N THR A 184 8.03 4.04 -14.25
CA THR A 184 6.75 3.47 -14.70
C THR A 184 5.57 4.11 -13.94
N PRO A 185 4.34 4.08 -14.48
CA PRO A 185 3.21 4.76 -13.84
C PRO A 185 2.95 4.29 -12.40
N GLY A 186 3.06 5.23 -11.45
CA GLY A 186 2.88 4.96 -10.02
C GLY A 186 4.07 4.30 -9.31
N PHE A 187 5.22 4.19 -9.97
CA PHE A 187 6.48 3.64 -9.43
C PHE A 187 6.25 2.31 -8.70
N ILE A 188 6.63 2.21 -7.41
CA ILE A 188 6.43 0.99 -6.62
C ILE A 188 5.16 1.14 -5.78
N VAL A 189 5.12 2.11 -4.86
CA VAL A 189 4.08 2.20 -3.83
C VAL A 189 2.69 2.45 -4.43
N ASN A 190 2.56 3.46 -5.29
CA ASN A 190 1.24 3.82 -5.82
C ASN A 190 0.66 2.72 -6.70
N ARG A 191 1.53 2.03 -7.45
CA ARG A 191 1.20 0.87 -8.29
C ARG A 191 0.76 -0.33 -7.45
N ILE A 192 1.63 -0.83 -6.57
CA ILE A 192 1.38 -2.04 -5.77
C ILE A 192 0.22 -1.84 -4.80
N ALA A 193 -0.03 -0.62 -4.31
CA ALA A 193 -1.16 -0.35 -3.44
C ALA A 193 -2.53 -0.34 -4.14
N ARG A 194 -2.61 -0.30 -5.48
CA ARG A 194 -3.91 -0.20 -6.18
C ARG A 194 -4.90 -1.32 -5.81
N PRO A 195 -4.52 -2.61 -5.76
CA PRO A 195 -5.47 -3.66 -5.44
C PRO A 195 -6.05 -3.56 -4.02
N TYR A 196 -5.33 -2.94 -3.06
CA TYR A 196 -5.84 -2.73 -1.70
C TYR A 196 -7.17 -1.96 -1.70
N TYR A 197 -7.25 -0.91 -2.52
CA TYR A 197 -8.49 -0.13 -2.70
C TYR A 197 -9.44 -0.82 -3.66
N ALA A 198 -8.91 -1.33 -4.77
CA ALA A 198 -9.73 -1.83 -5.87
C ALA A 198 -10.50 -3.10 -5.51
N GLU A 199 -9.96 -3.98 -4.67
CA GLU A 199 -10.68 -5.19 -4.22
C GLU A 199 -11.78 -4.85 -3.21
N ALA A 200 -11.53 -3.91 -2.29
CA ALA A 200 -12.56 -3.39 -1.40
C ALA A 200 -13.72 -2.76 -2.18
N LEU A 201 -13.42 -1.92 -3.17
CA LEU A 201 -14.43 -1.26 -4.00
C LEU A 201 -15.21 -2.26 -4.87
N ALA A 202 -14.58 -3.32 -5.38
CA ALA A 202 -15.26 -4.37 -6.12
C ALA A 202 -16.26 -5.14 -5.23
N LEU A 203 -15.84 -5.51 -4.01
CA LEU A 203 -16.72 -6.15 -3.04
C LEU A 203 -17.89 -5.25 -2.61
N LEU A 204 -17.65 -3.95 -2.43
CA LEU A 204 -18.72 -2.98 -2.15
C LEU A 204 -19.70 -2.86 -3.32
N GLN A 205 -19.21 -2.86 -4.56
CA GLN A 205 -20.05 -2.79 -5.75
C GLN A 205 -20.97 -4.00 -5.87
N GLU A 206 -20.47 -5.19 -5.51
CA GLU A 206 -21.23 -6.45 -5.46
C GLU A 206 -22.04 -6.61 -4.17
N ARG A 207 -22.04 -5.60 -3.29
CA ARG A 207 -22.73 -5.59 -1.98
C ARG A 207 -22.32 -6.76 -1.08
N ALA A 208 -21.06 -7.18 -1.19
CA ALA A 208 -20.52 -8.31 -0.47
C ALA A 208 -20.44 -8.08 1.04
N ALA A 209 -20.17 -6.84 1.43
CA ALA A 209 -19.92 -6.44 2.80
C ALA A 209 -20.16 -4.92 2.93
N THR A 210 -20.24 -4.44 4.17
CA THR A 210 -20.23 -3.00 4.46
C THR A 210 -18.78 -2.48 4.54
N PRO A 211 -18.55 -1.16 4.41
CA PRO A 211 -17.23 -0.57 4.63
C PRO A 211 -16.60 -0.97 5.98
N ALA A 212 -17.41 -1.02 7.04
CA ALA A 212 -16.96 -1.36 8.39
C ALA A 212 -16.48 -2.82 8.50
N VAL A 213 -17.15 -3.75 7.83
CA VAL A 213 -16.74 -5.16 7.77
C VAL A 213 -15.40 -5.29 7.05
N ILE A 214 -15.26 -4.67 5.87
CA ILE A 214 -14.01 -4.69 5.10
C ILE A 214 -12.86 -4.10 5.91
N ASP A 215 -13.07 -2.97 6.59
CA ASP A 215 -12.03 -2.34 7.39
C ASP A 215 -11.64 -3.17 8.63
N ALA A 216 -12.58 -3.88 9.26
CA ALA A 216 -12.30 -4.80 10.37
C ALA A 216 -11.46 -6.02 9.91
N LEU A 217 -11.76 -6.56 8.72
CA LEU A 217 -10.97 -7.63 8.11
C LEU A 217 -9.56 -7.17 7.77
N ALA A 218 -9.42 -5.96 7.22
CA ALA A 218 -8.12 -5.35 6.96
C ALA A 218 -7.28 -5.19 8.22
N ARG A 219 -7.85 -4.65 9.30
CA ARG A 219 -7.14 -4.52 10.58
C ARG A 219 -6.74 -5.89 11.14
N SER A 220 -7.62 -6.88 11.00
CA SER A 220 -7.34 -8.25 11.45
C SER A 220 -6.22 -8.93 10.66
N ALA A 221 -6.08 -8.60 9.36
CA ALA A 221 -4.93 -8.99 8.54
C ALA A 221 -3.65 -8.15 8.82
N GLY A 222 -3.68 -7.25 9.80
CA GLY A 222 -2.53 -6.47 10.25
C GLY A 222 -2.34 -5.11 9.57
N PHE A 223 -3.21 -4.71 8.64
CA PHE A 223 -3.15 -3.36 8.09
C PHE A 223 -3.50 -2.34 9.17
N ARG A 224 -2.70 -1.26 9.28
CA ARG A 224 -2.94 -0.21 10.26
C ARG A 224 -4.32 0.44 10.14
N MET A 225 -4.82 0.56 8.91
CA MET A 225 -6.08 1.22 8.58
C MET A 225 -6.74 0.50 7.41
N GLY A 226 -8.04 0.22 7.53
CA GLY A 226 -8.80 -0.41 6.47
C GLY A 226 -8.91 0.46 5.20
N PRO A 227 -9.15 -0.13 4.03
CA PRO A 227 -9.13 0.59 2.76
C PRO A 227 -10.23 1.67 2.66
N CYS A 228 -11.39 1.48 3.28
CA CYS A 228 -12.47 2.47 3.25
C CYS A 228 -12.13 3.68 4.12
N GLU A 229 -11.69 3.46 5.36
CA GLU A 229 -11.20 4.52 6.24
C GLU A 229 -10.01 5.27 5.62
N LEU A 230 -9.09 4.55 4.99
CA LEU A 230 -7.91 5.13 4.36
C LEU A 230 -8.29 6.04 3.18
N MET A 231 -9.25 5.64 2.34
CA MET A 231 -9.76 6.50 1.28
C MET A 231 -10.45 7.76 1.83
N ASP A 232 -11.21 7.64 2.92
CA ASP A 232 -11.82 8.81 3.59
C ASP A 232 -10.76 9.75 4.19
N LEU A 233 -9.63 9.22 4.67
CA LEU A 233 -8.52 10.01 5.19
C LEU A 233 -7.74 10.72 4.08
N ILE A 234 -7.39 10.00 3.01
CA ILE A 234 -6.65 10.55 1.85
C ILE A 234 -7.52 11.59 1.13
N GLY A 235 -8.80 11.31 0.99
CA GLY A 235 -9.73 12.01 0.14
C GLY A 235 -10.04 11.21 -1.12
N HIS A 236 -11.33 11.00 -1.40
CA HIS A 236 -11.76 10.18 -2.54
C HIS A 236 -11.32 10.75 -3.89
N ASP A 237 -11.35 12.07 -4.05
CA ASP A 237 -10.89 12.76 -5.25
C ASP A 237 -9.40 12.55 -5.52
N VAL A 238 -8.56 12.63 -4.50
CA VAL A 238 -7.11 12.41 -4.62
C VAL A 238 -6.83 10.93 -4.94
N ASN A 239 -7.44 10.01 -4.19
CA ASN A 239 -7.23 8.59 -4.40
C ASN A 239 -7.72 8.13 -5.78
N TYR A 240 -8.88 8.63 -6.22
CA TYR A 240 -9.46 8.32 -7.54
C TYR A 240 -8.65 8.92 -8.68
N ALA A 241 -8.14 10.16 -8.55
CA ALA A 241 -7.27 10.78 -9.55
C ALA A 241 -5.99 9.96 -9.80
N VAL A 242 -5.37 9.46 -8.73
CA VAL A 242 -4.21 8.55 -8.85
C VAL A 242 -4.60 7.25 -9.57
N THR A 243 -5.73 6.64 -9.22
CA THR A 243 -6.23 5.44 -9.91
C THR A 243 -6.48 5.70 -11.40
N GLN A 244 -7.10 6.82 -11.76
CA GLN A 244 -7.33 7.19 -13.15
C GLN A 244 -6.02 7.42 -13.91
N SER A 245 -5.06 8.12 -13.29
CA SER A 245 -3.74 8.37 -13.88
C SER A 245 -3.01 7.05 -14.17
N VAL A 246 -2.95 6.14 -13.19
CA VAL A 246 -2.35 4.81 -13.38
C VAL A 246 -3.08 4.00 -14.46
N PHE A 247 -4.42 4.03 -14.49
CA PHE A 247 -5.20 3.32 -15.50
C PHE A 247 -4.95 3.84 -16.92
N GLN A 248 -4.96 5.16 -17.11
CA GLN A 248 -4.73 5.79 -18.42
C GLN A 248 -3.29 5.56 -18.89
N ALA A 249 -2.32 5.70 -17.99
CA ALA A 249 -0.90 5.50 -18.30
C ALA A 249 -0.56 4.04 -18.58
N ASN A 250 -1.39 3.08 -18.14
CA ASN A 250 -1.32 1.67 -18.51
C ASN A 250 -2.30 1.30 -19.64
N HIS A 251 -2.70 2.27 -20.47
CA HIS A 251 -3.52 2.06 -21.67
C HIS A 251 -4.83 1.29 -21.43
N GLY A 252 -5.44 1.48 -20.26
CA GLY A 252 -6.73 0.89 -19.93
C GLY A 252 -6.67 -0.55 -19.40
N ASP A 253 -5.54 -0.99 -18.86
CA ASP A 253 -5.41 -2.30 -18.21
C ASP A 253 -6.50 -2.52 -17.15
N ARG A 254 -7.22 -3.65 -17.27
CA ARG A 254 -8.38 -4.00 -16.45
C ARG A 254 -8.06 -4.13 -14.96
N ARG A 255 -6.80 -4.29 -14.57
CA ARG A 255 -6.38 -4.30 -13.16
C ARG A 255 -6.54 -2.97 -12.45
N TYR A 256 -6.39 -1.86 -13.17
CA TYR A 256 -6.42 -0.52 -12.58
C TYR A 256 -7.75 0.21 -12.82
N VAL A 257 -8.81 -0.51 -13.23
CA VAL A 257 -10.11 0.09 -13.55
C VAL A 257 -10.64 0.90 -12.36
N PRO A 258 -10.93 2.21 -12.56
CA PRO A 258 -11.57 3.04 -11.55
C PRO A 258 -12.98 2.53 -11.19
N SER A 259 -13.38 2.69 -9.93
CA SER A 259 -14.67 2.18 -9.43
C SER A 259 -15.80 3.20 -9.57
N LEU A 260 -16.98 2.73 -9.97
CA LEU A 260 -18.22 3.51 -9.94
C LEU A 260 -18.68 3.82 -8.51
N VAL A 261 -18.36 2.96 -7.53
CA VAL A 261 -18.68 3.22 -6.11
C VAL A 261 -17.94 4.46 -5.63
N GLN A 262 -16.64 4.55 -5.91
CA GLN A 262 -15.82 5.69 -5.54
C GLN A 262 -16.23 6.95 -6.32
N LYS A 263 -16.51 6.81 -7.62
CA LYS A 263 -16.97 7.91 -8.46
C LYS A 263 -18.29 8.51 -7.95
N ALA A 264 -19.25 7.69 -7.52
CA ALA A 264 -20.51 8.16 -6.96
C ALA A 264 -20.31 8.98 -5.66
N LEU A 265 -19.33 8.62 -4.82
CA LEU A 265 -18.99 9.44 -3.64
C LEU A 265 -18.46 10.81 -4.04
N ILE A 266 -17.57 10.88 -5.03
CA ILE A 266 -17.02 12.14 -5.55
C ILE A 266 -18.11 13.01 -6.14
N ASP A 267 -18.96 12.43 -7.01
CA ASP A 267 -20.06 13.16 -7.64
C ASP A 267 -21.08 13.68 -6.63
N GLY A 268 -21.25 12.96 -5.52
CA GLY A 268 -22.07 13.39 -4.39
C GLY A 268 -21.37 14.34 -3.40
N GLY A 269 -20.15 14.82 -3.68
CA GLY A 269 -19.39 15.71 -2.79
C GLY A 269 -18.90 15.06 -1.49
N ARG A 270 -18.92 13.72 -1.41
CA ARG A 270 -18.48 12.93 -0.25
C ARG A 270 -17.01 12.58 -0.35
N LEU A 271 -16.16 13.58 -0.10
CA LEU A 271 -14.71 13.48 -0.28
C LEU A 271 -13.96 12.93 0.93
N GLY A 272 -14.65 12.42 1.96
CA GLY A 272 -14.05 11.89 3.17
C GLY A 272 -13.93 12.91 4.30
N ARG A 273 -12.87 12.81 5.12
CA ARG A 273 -12.70 13.62 6.34
C ARG A 273 -12.69 15.13 6.05
N LYS A 274 -12.11 15.54 4.93
CA LYS A 274 -12.03 16.97 4.54
C LYS A 274 -13.39 17.60 4.22
N SER A 275 -14.39 16.79 3.87
CA SER A 275 -15.79 17.23 3.67
C SER A 275 -16.72 16.73 4.78
N GLY A 276 -16.18 16.15 5.87
CA GLY A 276 -16.94 15.56 6.98
C GLY A 276 -17.68 14.26 6.65
N LYS A 277 -17.67 13.81 5.39
CA LYS A 277 -18.44 12.65 4.92
C LYS A 277 -17.81 11.97 3.71
N GLY A 278 -17.70 10.65 3.77
CA GLY A 278 -17.22 9.75 2.72
C GLY A 278 -17.99 8.43 2.75
N PHE A 279 -17.27 7.31 2.96
CA PHE A 279 -17.89 6.06 3.41
C PHE A 279 -18.45 6.20 4.83
N TYR A 280 -17.77 6.99 5.67
CA TYR A 280 -18.18 7.29 7.03
C TYR A 280 -18.61 8.76 7.16
N GLU A 281 -19.42 9.04 8.17
CA GLU A 281 -19.63 10.39 8.66
C GLU A 281 -18.64 10.64 9.79
N GLY A 282 -17.61 11.47 9.54
CA GLY A 282 -16.51 11.70 10.49
C GLY A 282 -15.49 10.55 10.58
N VAL A 283 -15.03 10.26 11.80
CA VAL A 283 -14.07 9.17 12.07
C VAL A 283 -14.85 7.87 12.29
N PRO A 284 -14.48 6.75 11.64
CA PRO A 284 -15.16 5.49 11.87
C PRO A 284 -15.08 5.09 13.36
N PRO A 285 -16.13 4.45 13.90
CA PRO A 285 -16.13 3.99 15.27
C PRO A 285 -14.98 3.01 15.51
N ALA A 286 -14.37 3.09 16.70
CA ALA A 286 -13.40 2.11 17.13
C ALA A 286 -14.05 0.72 17.17
N GLU A 287 -13.27 -0.31 16.82
CA GLU A 287 -13.74 -1.68 16.94
C GLU A 287 -13.99 -1.99 18.42
N ALA A 288 -15.12 -2.65 18.71
CA ALA A 288 -15.44 -3.03 20.07
C ALA A 288 -14.32 -3.92 20.66
N PRO A 289 -13.99 -3.80 21.95
CA PRO A 289 -13.01 -4.67 22.59
C PRO A 289 -13.36 -6.15 22.37
N ALA A 290 -12.34 -6.98 22.14
CA ALA A 290 -12.54 -8.41 22.05
C ALA A 290 -13.12 -8.95 23.36
N GLU A 291 -14.23 -9.68 23.28
CA GLU A 291 -14.77 -10.42 24.42
C GLU A 291 -13.89 -11.65 24.73
N PRO A 292 -13.84 -12.10 25.99
CA PRO A 292 -13.19 -13.36 26.33
C PRO A 292 -13.79 -14.51 25.51
N PRO A 293 -12.96 -15.37 24.88
CA PRO A 293 -13.48 -16.46 24.08
C PRO A 293 -14.26 -17.45 24.98
N PRO A 294 -15.48 -17.87 24.59
CA PRO A 294 -16.22 -18.91 25.28
C PRO A 294 -15.55 -20.28 25.06
N PRO A 295 -15.94 -21.32 25.81
CA PRO A 295 -15.55 -22.69 25.53
C PRO A 295 -15.97 -23.13 24.11
N LEU A 296 -15.22 -24.06 23.51
CA LEU A 296 -15.59 -24.66 22.23
C LEU A 296 -16.96 -25.34 22.35
N PRO A 297 -17.90 -25.11 21.41
CA PRO A 297 -19.22 -25.73 21.45
C PRO A 297 -19.19 -27.23 21.11
N ALA A 298 -18.14 -27.71 20.42
CA ALA A 298 -17.91 -29.12 20.15
C ALA A 298 -16.42 -29.38 19.81
N PRO A 299 -15.97 -30.65 19.78
CA PRO A 299 -14.62 -31.01 19.36
C PRO A 299 -14.31 -30.51 17.94
N LEU A 300 -13.12 -29.95 17.77
CA LEU A 300 -12.62 -29.39 16.52
C LEU A 300 -11.69 -30.38 15.82
N THR A 301 -11.78 -30.47 14.50
CA THR A 301 -10.79 -31.18 13.66
C THR A 301 -10.18 -30.21 12.65
N LEU A 302 -8.84 -30.18 12.57
CA LEU A 302 -8.09 -29.44 11.56
C LEU A 302 -7.81 -30.34 10.35
N HIS A 303 -8.27 -29.92 9.18
CA HIS A 303 -8.16 -30.68 7.93
C HIS A 303 -7.11 -30.10 6.98
N GLY A 304 -6.40 -31.00 6.30
CA GLY A 304 -5.58 -30.68 5.14
C GLY A 304 -4.12 -30.35 5.46
N ARG A 305 -3.47 -29.64 4.55
CA ARG A 305 -2.02 -29.36 4.57
C ARG A 305 -1.66 -28.04 3.89
N GLY A 306 -0.39 -27.65 4.04
CA GLY A 306 0.17 -26.43 3.45
C GLY A 306 0.19 -25.25 4.42
N ALA A 307 0.76 -24.14 3.97
CA ALA A 307 1.08 -23.02 4.85
C ALA A 307 -0.16 -22.38 5.52
N PRO A 308 -1.31 -22.18 4.85
CA PRO A 308 -2.52 -21.69 5.53
C PRO A 308 -3.02 -22.61 6.65
N VAL A 309 -2.94 -23.93 6.47
CA VAL A 309 -3.32 -24.91 7.49
C VAL A 309 -2.33 -24.89 8.66
N GLN A 310 -1.03 -24.74 8.39
CA GLN A 310 -0.01 -24.58 9.44
C GLN A 310 -0.19 -23.28 10.24
N ALA A 311 -0.59 -22.18 9.60
CA ALA A 311 -0.92 -20.95 10.28
C ALA A 311 -2.13 -21.13 11.21
N LEU A 312 -3.16 -21.85 10.75
CA LEU A 312 -4.33 -22.17 11.56
C LEU A 312 -3.98 -23.09 12.73
N HIS A 313 -3.17 -24.13 12.50
CA HIS A 313 -2.62 -24.98 13.54
C HIS A 313 -1.91 -24.13 14.61
N GLY A 314 -0.96 -23.28 14.20
CA GLY A 314 -0.21 -22.42 15.11
C GLY A 314 -1.11 -21.52 15.96
N TRP A 315 -2.16 -20.95 15.36
CA TRP A 315 -3.15 -20.15 16.08
C TRP A 315 -3.90 -20.96 17.14
N LEU A 316 -4.44 -22.13 16.79
CA LEU A 316 -5.19 -22.98 17.70
C LEU A 316 -4.30 -23.46 18.87
N THR A 317 -3.07 -23.86 18.58
CA THR A 317 -2.09 -24.26 19.60
C THR A 317 -1.73 -23.11 20.53
N GLN A 318 -1.48 -21.91 20.00
CA GLN A 318 -1.15 -20.73 20.82
C GLN A 318 -2.29 -20.34 21.78
N ARG A 319 -3.54 -20.64 21.41
CA ARG A 319 -4.73 -20.42 22.22
C ARG A 319 -5.03 -21.55 23.22
N GLY A 320 -4.24 -22.63 23.20
CA GLY A 320 -4.44 -23.77 24.09
C GLY A 320 -5.71 -24.57 23.80
N LEU A 321 -6.18 -24.56 22.55
CA LEU A 321 -7.36 -25.31 22.14
C LEU A 321 -6.99 -26.75 21.82
N GLU A 322 -7.81 -27.69 22.27
CA GLU A 322 -7.70 -29.10 21.89
C GLU A 322 -8.40 -29.33 20.54
N PHE A 323 -7.71 -29.97 19.61
CA PHE A 323 -8.24 -30.33 18.29
C PHE A 323 -7.58 -31.59 17.75
N ALA A 324 -8.33 -32.36 16.97
CA ALA A 324 -7.79 -33.46 16.17
C ALA A 324 -7.21 -32.94 14.85
N GLN A 325 -6.35 -33.71 14.19
CA GLN A 325 -5.76 -33.33 12.90
C GLN A 325 -5.93 -34.45 11.86
N GLU A 326 -6.42 -34.09 10.67
CA GLU A 326 -6.64 -35.00 9.54
C GLU A 326 -5.96 -34.47 8.26
N THR A 327 -4.70 -34.86 8.08
CA THR A 327 -3.83 -34.36 7.01
C THR A 327 -4.09 -34.98 5.63
N ALA A 328 -4.84 -36.10 5.57
CA ALA A 328 -5.14 -36.80 4.32
C ALA A 328 -6.33 -36.19 3.56
N SER A 329 -7.00 -35.19 4.15
CA SER A 329 -8.15 -34.49 3.56
C SER A 329 -7.80 -33.87 2.20
N ASP A 330 -8.77 -33.90 1.28
CA ASP A 330 -8.72 -33.26 -0.03
C ASP A 330 -9.10 -31.76 0.01
N TRP A 331 -9.42 -31.25 1.20
CA TRP A 331 -9.72 -29.85 1.48
C TRP A 331 -8.95 -29.37 2.72
N ASN A 332 -8.88 -28.05 2.90
CA ASN A 332 -8.13 -27.40 3.96
C ASN A 332 -9.10 -26.58 4.83
N GLY A 333 -9.05 -26.71 6.16
CA GLY A 333 -9.89 -25.90 7.05
C GLY A 333 -10.22 -26.59 8.37
N LEU A 334 -11.37 -26.26 8.96
CA LEU A 334 -11.83 -26.81 10.22
C LEU A 334 -13.14 -27.57 10.04
N ALA A 335 -13.33 -28.62 10.83
CA ALA A 335 -14.61 -29.30 10.96
C ALA A 335 -15.10 -29.26 12.41
N VAL A 336 -16.40 -29.01 12.59
CA VAL A 336 -17.09 -29.04 13.89
C VAL A 336 -18.47 -29.67 13.69
N GLN A 337 -18.78 -30.74 14.44
CA GLN A 337 -20.01 -31.54 14.29
C GLN A 337 -20.34 -31.94 12.83
N GLY A 338 -19.31 -32.25 12.03
CA GLY A 338 -19.48 -32.62 10.62
C GLY A 338 -19.71 -31.45 9.65
N ILE A 339 -19.73 -30.20 10.14
CA ILE A 339 -19.82 -28.99 9.32
C ILE A 339 -18.41 -28.59 8.89
N GLU A 340 -18.20 -28.41 7.58
CA GLU A 340 -16.92 -27.95 7.02
C GLU A 340 -16.84 -26.42 6.99
N LEU A 341 -15.78 -25.87 7.59
CA LEU A 341 -15.35 -24.48 7.51
C LEU A 341 -14.07 -24.46 6.66
N GLN A 342 -14.23 -24.42 5.35
CA GLN A 342 -13.11 -24.50 4.42
C GLN A 342 -12.34 -23.18 4.36
N LEU A 343 -11.01 -23.25 4.34
CA LEU A 343 -10.17 -22.09 4.08
C LEU A 343 -10.44 -21.56 2.67
N CYS A 344 -10.59 -20.24 2.57
CA CYS A 344 -10.76 -19.55 1.30
C CYS A 344 -9.59 -19.87 0.37
N ASP A 345 -9.93 -20.35 -0.82
CA ASP A 345 -8.95 -20.74 -1.83
C ASP A 345 -9.30 -20.18 -3.21
N GLY A 346 -10.15 -19.16 -3.24
CA GLY A 346 -10.66 -18.50 -4.45
C GLY A 346 -12.05 -18.97 -4.87
N ARG A 347 -12.55 -20.09 -4.35
CA ARG A 347 -13.94 -20.55 -4.59
C ARG A 347 -14.93 -19.86 -3.63
N SER A 348 -16.20 -19.82 -4.03
CA SER A 348 -17.31 -19.44 -3.15
C SER A 348 -17.76 -20.63 -2.29
N ALA A 349 -18.45 -20.38 -1.18
CA ALA A 349 -19.04 -21.40 -0.34
C ALA A 349 -20.09 -22.24 -1.09
N ALA A 350 -20.89 -21.63 -1.97
CA ALA A 350 -21.81 -22.33 -2.86
C ALA A 350 -21.08 -23.31 -3.78
N GLN A 351 -19.95 -22.90 -4.35
CA GLN A 351 -19.14 -23.77 -5.21
C GLN A 351 -18.54 -24.93 -4.40
N CYS A 352 -17.93 -24.63 -3.25
CA CYS A 352 -17.38 -25.67 -2.37
C CYS A 352 -18.46 -26.66 -1.93
N ALA A 353 -19.63 -26.17 -1.51
CA ALA A 353 -20.78 -26.99 -1.13
C ALA A 353 -21.22 -27.95 -2.26
N ALA A 354 -21.33 -27.45 -3.48
CA ALA A 354 -21.72 -28.24 -4.65
C ALA A 354 -20.68 -29.32 -5.00
N GLU A 355 -19.40 -28.97 -5.04
CA GLU A 355 -18.29 -29.89 -5.35
C GLU A 355 -18.14 -30.98 -4.28
N ARG A 356 -18.40 -30.65 -3.01
CA ARG A 356 -18.34 -31.58 -1.87
C ARG A 356 -19.60 -32.41 -1.69
N GLY A 357 -20.71 -32.04 -2.33
CA GLY A 357 -22.02 -32.62 -2.03
C GLY A 357 -22.50 -32.32 -0.60
N GLN A 358 -22.06 -31.20 -0.01
CA GLN A 358 -22.40 -30.80 1.35
C GLN A 358 -23.25 -29.54 1.36
N ARG A 359 -24.38 -29.58 2.07
CA ARG A 359 -25.33 -28.45 2.14
C ARG A 359 -24.96 -27.42 3.21
N GLU A 360 -24.43 -27.88 4.32
CA GLU A 360 -24.08 -27.09 5.50
C GLU A 360 -22.57 -26.83 5.49
N LEU A 361 -22.14 -25.80 4.76
CA LEU A 361 -20.73 -25.48 4.58
C LEU A 361 -20.51 -23.97 4.70
N ALA A 362 -19.36 -23.61 5.28
CA ALA A 362 -18.86 -22.25 5.29
C ALA A 362 -17.45 -22.17 4.68
N VAL A 363 -17.12 -21.01 4.12
CA VAL A 363 -15.76 -20.65 3.72
C VAL A 363 -15.27 -19.55 4.66
N ILE A 364 -14.09 -19.76 5.26
CA ILE A 364 -13.44 -18.85 6.19
C ILE A 364 -12.21 -18.20 5.56
N ASP A 365 -12.07 -16.89 5.76
CA ASP A 365 -11.00 -16.07 5.21
C ASP A 365 -9.96 -15.78 6.29
N LEU A 366 -8.86 -16.55 6.27
CA LEU A 366 -7.87 -16.51 7.32
C LEU A 366 -7.16 -15.14 7.33
N PRO A 367 -7.23 -14.36 8.43
CA PRO A 367 -6.46 -13.14 8.57
C PRO A 367 -4.99 -13.51 8.79
N LEU A 368 -4.25 -13.59 7.68
CA LEU A 368 -2.86 -14.03 7.67
C LEU A 368 -1.96 -13.15 8.57
N PHE A 369 -1.15 -13.81 9.41
CA PHE A 369 0.02 -13.25 10.12
C PHE A 369 -0.21 -12.09 11.11
N HIS A 370 -1.32 -12.06 11.83
CA HIS A 370 -1.43 -11.14 12.97
C HIS A 370 -1.88 -11.83 14.27
N ALA A 371 -0.97 -11.91 15.25
CA ALA A 371 -1.23 -12.41 16.60
C ALA A 371 -2.34 -11.63 17.34
N ARG A 372 -2.70 -10.42 16.87
CA ARG A 372 -3.79 -9.59 17.42
C ARG A 372 -5.03 -9.57 16.54
N SER A 373 -5.15 -10.51 15.60
CA SER A 373 -6.35 -10.64 14.78
C SER A 373 -7.59 -10.85 15.67
N GLN A 374 -8.63 -10.06 15.43
CA GLN A 374 -9.87 -10.09 16.22
C GLN A 374 -11.09 -10.51 15.39
N SER A 375 -10.99 -10.44 14.07
CA SER A 375 -12.09 -10.74 13.15
C SER A 375 -11.65 -11.70 12.05
N MET A 376 -12.56 -12.56 11.60
CA MET A 376 -12.36 -13.50 10.49
C MET A 376 -13.50 -13.36 9.50
N GLY A 377 -13.18 -13.25 8.21
CA GLY A 377 -14.18 -13.20 7.16
C GLY A 377 -14.82 -14.56 6.99
N ILE A 378 -16.14 -14.59 6.78
CA ILE A 378 -16.86 -15.84 6.54
C ILE A 378 -17.96 -15.64 5.50
N ALA A 379 -18.12 -16.61 4.62
CA ALA A 379 -19.30 -16.76 3.79
C ALA A 379 -19.90 -18.15 4.00
N PHE A 380 -21.23 -18.20 4.03
CA PHE A 380 -21.97 -19.44 4.14
C PHE A 380 -22.50 -19.87 2.79
N ALA A 381 -22.52 -21.17 2.53
CA ALA A 381 -23.24 -21.70 1.39
C ALA A 381 -24.71 -21.24 1.47
N PRO A 382 -25.38 -20.90 0.35
CA PRO A 382 -26.77 -20.45 0.36
C PRO A 382 -27.74 -21.44 1.03
N SER A 383 -27.39 -22.73 1.04
CA SER A 383 -28.15 -23.80 1.68
C SER A 383 -27.97 -23.90 3.19
N ALA A 384 -26.98 -23.21 3.78
CA ALA A 384 -26.65 -23.36 5.19
C ALA A 384 -27.71 -22.71 6.10
N GLY A 385 -28.28 -23.52 7.00
CA GLY A 385 -29.30 -23.13 7.95
C GLY A 385 -28.78 -22.29 9.12
N GLU A 386 -29.71 -21.67 9.86
CA GLU A 386 -29.34 -20.78 10.98
C GLU A 386 -28.64 -21.51 12.13
N SER A 387 -28.95 -22.79 12.36
CA SER A 387 -28.25 -23.62 13.35
C SER A 387 -26.76 -23.80 13.02
N THR A 388 -26.44 -24.02 11.74
CA THR A 388 -25.08 -24.11 11.23
C THR A 388 -24.36 -22.77 11.39
N ARG A 389 -25.02 -21.68 10.99
CA ARG A 389 -24.46 -20.34 11.11
C ARG A 389 -24.13 -19.99 12.57
N ALA A 390 -25.06 -20.29 13.49
CA ALA A 390 -24.86 -20.09 14.92
C ALA A 390 -23.68 -20.91 15.46
N LEU A 391 -23.64 -22.22 15.18
CA LEU A 391 -22.55 -23.10 15.61
C LEU A 391 -21.18 -22.63 15.09
N VAL A 392 -21.11 -22.20 13.82
CA VAL A 392 -19.88 -21.71 13.23
C VAL A 392 -19.44 -20.39 13.88
N ARG A 393 -20.36 -19.44 14.09
CA ARG A 393 -20.04 -18.19 14.80
C ARG A 393 -19.54 -18.44 16.22
N ASP A 394 -20.18 -19.35 16.94
CA ASP A 394 -19.75 -19.73 18.30
C ASP A 394 -18.39 -20.43 18.30
N THR A 395 -18.13 -21.29 17.32
CA THR A 395 -16.83 -21.95 17.15
C THR A 395 -15.73 -20.94 16.86
N LEU A 396 -15.94 -19.99 15.93
CA LEU A 396 -14.96 -18.94 15.64
C LEU A 396 -14.72 -18.04 16.86
N ARG A 397 -15.77 -17.72 17.62
CA ARG A 397 -15.67 -16.94 18.85
C ARG A 397 -14.84 -17.67 19.90
N ALA A 398 -15.05 -18.98 20.08
CA ALA A 398 -14.21 -19.82 20.94
C ALA A 398 -12.75 -19.89 20.45
N CYS A 399 -12.53 -19.84 19.14
CA CYS A 399 -11.19 -19.70 18.55
C CYS A 399 -10.58 -18.30 18.69
N GLY A 400 -11.30 -17.33 19.28
CA GLY A 400 -10.83 -15.96 19.51
C GLY A 400 -11.05 -15.00 18.35
N TRP A 401 -11.94 -15.33 17.40
CA TRP A 401 -12.31 -14.47 16.29
C TRP A 401 -13.79 -14.11 16.31
N ARG A 402 -14.09 -12.86 16.00
CA ARG A 402 -15.42 -12.41 15.63
C ARG A 402 -15.67 -12.72 14.15
N ALA A 403 -16.72 -13.49 13.88
CA ALA A 403 -17.17 -13.74 12.52
C ALA A 403 -17.66 -12.44 11.86
N GLN A 404 -17.10 -12.12 10.70
CA GLN A 404 -17.55 -11.03 9.84
C GLN A 404 -18.23 -11.66 8.63
N GLU A 405 -19.55 -11.78 8.68
CA GLU A 405 -20.30 -12.39 7.58
C GLU A 405 -20.27 -11.50 6.34
N MET A 406 -19.94 -12.11 5.22
CA MET A 406 -19.95 -11.54 3.88
C MET A 406 -20.94 -12.31 3.02
N GLN A 407 -21.44 -11.68 1.96
CA GLN A 407 -22.12 -12.41 0.90
C GLN A 407 -21.14 -13.40 0.26
N ASP A 408 -21.70 -14.50 -0.22
CA ASP A 408 -20.94 -15.58 -0.79
C ASP A 408 -20.37 -15.24 -2.16
N LEU A 409 -19.16 -14.68 -2.17
CA LEU A 409 -18.41 -14.32 -3.36
C LEU A 409 -17.02 -15.00 -3.38
N PRO A 410 -16.51 -15.35 -4.57
CA PRO A 410 -15.17 -15.89 -4.75
C PRO A 410 -14.07 -15.07 -4.06
N GLY A 411 -13.23 -15.74 -3.26
CA GLY A 411 -11.99 -15.21 -2.69
C GLY A 411 -12.11 -14.35 -1.43
N LEU A 412 -13.33 -13.97 -1.03
CA LEU A 412 -13.60 -13.09 0.12
C LEU A 412 -12.69 -11.83 0.09
N TRP A 413 -12.31 -11.24 1.23
CA TRP A 413 -11.55 -9.99 1.24
C TRP A 413 -10.05 -10.20 1.39
N ALA A 414 -9.59 -10.87 2.46
CA ALA A 414 -8.18 -10.96 2.82
C ALA A 414 -7.41 -11.80 1.80
N THR A 415 -7.88 -13.02 1.52
CA THR A 415 -7.24 -13.92 0.56
C THR A 415 -7.14 -13.28 -0.82
N ARG A 416 -8.26 -12.77 -1.35
CA ARG A 416 -8.33 -12.09 -2.65
C ARG A 416 -7.42 -10.86 -2.72
N THR A 417 -7.46 -10.01 -1.70
CA THR A 417 -6.68 -8.76 -1.67
C THR A 417 -5.19 -9.06 -1.58
N ILE A 418 -4.75 -9.89 -0.63
CA ILE A 418 -3.33 -10.21 -0.44
C ILE A 418 -2.77 -10.91 -1.69
N CYS A 419 -3.48 -11.86 -2.28
CA CYS A 419 -3.04 -12.49 -3.53
C CYS A 419 -2.90 -11.49 -4.68
N MET A 420 -3.80 -10.50 -4.80
CA MET A 420 -3.68 -9.44 -5.80
C MET A 420 -2.53 -8.47 -5.52
N LEU A 421 -2.24 -8.16 -4.25
CA LEU A 421 -1.08 -7.35 -3.86
C LEU A 421 0.23 -8.05 -4.22
N ILE A 422 0.33 -9.35 -3.93
CA ILE A 422 1.46 -10.20 -4.35
C ILE A 422 1.60 -10.23 -5.86
N ASN A 423 0.48 -10.41 -6.57
CA ASN A 423 0.46 -10.48 -8.04
C ASN A 423 0.96 -9.19 -8.68
N GLU A 424 0.54 -8.05 -8.15
CA GLU A 424 0.96 -6.73 -8.64
C GLU A 424 2.43 -6.44 -8.35
N ALA A 425 2.92 -6.81 -7.16
CA ALA A 425 4.35 -6.73 -6.83
C ALA A 425 5.20 -7.65 -7.72
N ALA A 426 4.72 -8.86 -8.00
CA ALA A 426 5.40 -9.79 -8.90
C ALA A 426 5.51 -9.24 -10.33
N ASP A 427 4.48 -8.55 -10.83
CA ASP A 427 4.57 -7.89 -12.13
C ASP A 427 5.48 -6.66 -12.14
N ALA A 428 5.53 -5.88 -11.05
CA ALA A 428 6.49 -4.80 -10.90
C ALA A 428 7.93 -5.33 -10.97
N VAL A 429 8.23 -6.43 -10.29
CA VAL A 429 9.57 -7.07 -10.35
C VAL A 429 9.83 -7.69 -11.73
N GLN A 430 8.86 -8.39 -12.31
CA GLN A 430 8.96 -8.98 -13.65
C GLN A 430 9.32 -7.95 -14.73
N GLN A 431 8.82 -6.73 -14.58
CA GLN A 431 9.00 -5.63 -15.53
C GLN A 431 10.25 -4.79 -15.23
N GLY A 432 11.04 -5.17 -14.22
CA GLY A 432 12.24 -4.42 -13.83
C GLY A 432 11.92 -3.06 -13.20
N VAL A 433 10.76 -2.90 -12.58
CA VAL A 433 10.44 -1.67 -11.83
C VAL A 433 11.30 -1.57 -10.59
N CYS A 434 11.40 -2.67 -9.84
CA CYS A 434 12.21 -2.79 -8.64
C CYS A 434 12.61 -4.26 -8.44
N ASP A 435 13.44 -4.55 -7.44
CA ASP A 435 13.66 -5.91 -6.96
C ASP A 435 12.67 -6.29 -5.84
N GLU A 436 12.67 -7.56 -5.43
CA GLU A 436 11.74 -8.09 -4.42
C GLU A 436 11.90 -7.39 -3.07
N GLN A 437 13.15 -7.15 -2.65
CA GLN A 437 13.45 -6.47 -1.40
C GLN A 437 12.98 -5.01 -1.42
N GLY A 438 13.18 -4.32 -2.54
CA GLY A 438 12.71 -2.96 -2.78
C GLY A 438 11.19 -2.87 -2.71
N ALA A 439 10.48 -3.82 -3.31
CA ALA A 439 9.02 -3.91 -3.20
C ALA A 439 8.55 -4.08 -1.74
N ASP A 440 9.18 -5.01 -0.99
CA ASP A 440 8.84 -5.27 0.41
C ASP A 440 9.10 -4.05 1.31
N VAL A 441 10.27 -3.42 1.17
CA VAL A 441 10.65 -2.21 1.91
C VAL A 441 9.72 -1.05 1.56
N ALA A 442 9.42 -0.86 0.28
CA ALA A 442 8.55 0.20 -0.20
C ALA A 442 7.14 0.08 0.40
N MET A 443 6.55 -1.11 0.38
CA MET A 443 5.20 -1.28 0.94
C MET A 443 5.19 -1.17 2.47
N LYS A 444 6.17 -1.74 3.17
CA LYS A 444 6.23 -1.59 4.64
C LYS A 444 6.40 -0.14 5.08
N LEU A 445 7.30 0.61 4.45
CA LEU A 445 7.63 1.98 4.89
C LEU A 445 6.78 3.08 4.25
N GLY A 446 6.28 2.85 3.03
CA GLY A 446 5.44 3.79 2.28
C GLY A 446 3.97 3.73 2.67
N THR A 447 3.45 2.54 3.03
CA THR A 447 2.03 2.35 3.36
C THR A 447 1.78 1.81 4.77
N ASN A 448 2.83 1.56 5.57
CA ASN A 448 2.72 0.93 6.89
C ASN A 448 2.04 -0.43 6.85
N TRP A 449 2.29 -1.23 5.81
CA TRP A 449 1.81 -2.60 5.75
C TRP A 449 2.56 -3.48 6.77
N PRO A 450 1.89 -4.52 7.31
CA PRO A 450 2.48 -5.37 8.34
C PRO A 450 3.62 -6.26 7.81
N ALA A 451 3.60 -6.57 6.52
CA ALA A 451 4.65 -7.31 5.82
C ALA A 451 4.72 -6.86 4.36
N GLY A 452 5.84 -7.17 3.71
CA GLY A 452 6.02 -6.98 2.28
C GLY A 452 5.27 -8.02 1.43
N PRO A 453 4.94 -7.72 0.15
CA PRO A 453 4.33 -8.69 -0.74
C PRO A 453 5.10 -10.01 -0.90
N PHE A 454 6.43 -9.99 -0.98
CA PHE A 454 7.23 -11.21 -1.12
C PHE A 454 7.41 -11.94 0.21
N GLU A 455 7.39 -11.23 1.34
CA GLU A 455 7.22 -11.84 2.67
C GLU A 455 5.89 -12.61 2.77
N TRP A 456 4.78 -12.02 2.32
CA TRP A 456 3.50 -12.74 2.26
C TRP A 456 3.54 -13.94 1.32
N LEU A 457 4.13 -13.80 0.13
CA LEU A 457 4.29 -14.89 -0.84
C LEU A 457 5.10 -16.05 -0.24
N ALA A 458 6.20 -15.77 0.44
CA ALA A 458 7.01 -16.78 1.13
C ALA A 458 6.19 -17.49 2.22
N ALA A 459 5.33 -16.75 2.91
CA ALA A 459 4.56 -17.26 4.03
C ALA A 459 3.32 -18.07 3.63
N ILE A 460 2.66 -17.79 2.49
CA ILE A 460 1.48 -18.56 2.03
C ILE A 460 1.77 -19.52 0.87
N GLY A 461 2.88 -19.33 0.17
CA GLY A 461 3.33 -20.18 -0.92
C GLY A 461 2.74 -19.81 -2.28
N VAL A 462 3.56 -19.96 -3.32
CA VAL A 462 3.19 -19.62 -4.71
C VAL A 462 2.04 -20.46 -5.25
N GLU A 463 1.92 -21.74 -4.87
CA GLU A 463 0.82 -22.61 -5.30
C GLU A 463 -0.54 -22.07 -4.87
N HIS A 464 -0.62 -21.60 -3.63
CA HIS A 464 -1.86 -21.05 -3.08
C HIS A 464 -2.23 -19.75 -3.81
N VAL A 465 -1.26 -18.83 -3.97
CA VAL A 465 -1.49 -17.56 -4.67
C VAL A 465 -1.96 -17.79 -6.12
N VAL A 466 -1.27 -18.66 -6.87
CA VAL A 466 -1.65 -18.93 -8.26
C VAL A 466 -3.01 -19.62 -8.32
N ALA A 467 -3.30 -20.60 -7.45
CA ALA A 467 -4.60 -21.27 -7.44
C ALA A 467 -5.76 -20.30 -7.14
N VAL A 468 -5.59 -19.39 -6.16
CA VAL A 468 -6.58 -18.36 -5.85
C VAL A 468 -6.83 -17.45 -7.05
N LEU A 469 -5.77 -16.94 -7.67
CA LEU A 469 -5.88 -16.04 -8.82
C LEU A 469 -6.51 -16.72 -10.03
N ASP A 470 -6.15 -17.97 -10.33
CA ASP A 470 -6.76 -18.75 -11.43
C ASP A 470 -8.25 -18.98 -11.18
N ARG A 471 -8.67 -19.24 -9.94
CA ARG A 471 -10.08 -19.41 -9.58
C ARG A 471 -10.87 -18.11 -9.65
N LEU A 472 -10.29 -17.00 -9.20
CA LEU A 472 -10.88 -15.67 -9.36
C LEU A 472 -11.00 -15.29 -10.84
N HIS A 473 -9.99 -15.61 -11.65
CA HIS A 473 -10.01 -15.43 -13.10
C HIS A 473 -11.12 -16.26 -13.74
N ALA A 474 -11.25 -17.54 -13.38
CA ALA A 474 -12.31 -18.41 -13.88
C ALA A 474 -13.72 -17.94 -13.49
N ALA A 475 -13.89 -17.46 -12.25
CA ALA A 475 -15.17 -16.99 -11.74
C ALA A 475 -15.64 -15.68 -12.40
N THR A 476 -14.71 -14.77 -12.68
CA THR A 476 -15.01 -13.46 -13.26
C THR A 476 -14.88 -13.42 -14.78
N ARG A 477 -14.17 -14.41 -15.36
CA ARG A 477 -13.79 -14.49 -16.79
C ARG A 477 -13.15 -13.20 -17.33
N GLY A 478 -12.42 -12.47 -16.47
CA GLY A 478 -11.83 -11.17 -16.79
C GLY A 478 -10.32 -11.13 -16.61
N GLU A 479 -9.63 -10.29 -17.40
CA GLU A 479 -8.16 -10.12 -17.38
C GLU A 479 -7.60 -9.53 -16.08
N ARG A 480 -8.47 -9.08 -15.16
CA ARG A 480 -8.08 -8.48 -13.89
C ARG A 480 -7.23 -9.43 -13.03
N TYR A 481 -7.67 -10.69 -12.88
CA TYR A 481 -7.01 -11.67 -12.02
C TYR A 481 -5.95 -12.52 -12.73
N ARG A 482 -5.54 -12.14 -13.95
CA ARG A 482 -4.49 -12.87 -14.67
C ARG A 482 -3.23 -12.98 -13.81
N VAL A 483 -2.62 -14.15 -13.78
CA VAL A 483 -1.44 -14.42 -12.95
C VAL A 483 -0.19 -13.80 -13.59
N SER A 484 0.65 -13.16 -12.78
CA SER A 484 1.96 -12.65 -13.20
C SER A 484 2.82 -13.76 -13.81
N PRO A 485 3.53 -13.52 -14.93
CA PRO A 485 4.50 -14.46 -15.48
C PRO A 485 5.58 -14.88 -14.47
N LEU A 486 5.96 -14.00 -13.52
CA LEU A 486 6.93 -14.35 -12.48
C LEU A 486 6.39 -15.43 -11.54
N LEU A 487 5.13 -15.31 -11.11
CA LEU A 487 4.49 -16.29 -10.24
C LEU A 487 4.28 -17.63 -10.97
N GLN A 488 3.88 -17.59 -12.24
CA GLN A 488 3.78 -18.80 -13.08
C GLN A 488 5.12 -19.53 -13.18
N ARG A 489 6.21 -18.81 -13.47
CA ARG A 489 7.55 -19.42 -13.53
C ARG A 489 7.97 -20.04 -12.19
N ARG A 490 7.70 -19.36 -11.06
CA ARG A 490 8.00 -19.91 -9.72
C ARG A 490 7.18 -21.15 -9.40
N LEU A 491 5.91 -21.18 -9.77
CA LEU A 491 5.05 -22.36 -9.59
C LEU A 491 5.66 -23.58 -10.30
N TRP A 492 6.02 -23.44 -11.57
CA TRP A 492 6.59 -24.56 -12.34
C TRP A 492 7.98 -24.95 -11.87
N ALA A 493 8.84 -23.99 -11.51
CA ALA A 493 10.14 -24.28 -10.92
C ALA A 493 10.00 -25.08 -9.61
N ARG A 494 9.03 -24.74 -8.76
CA ARG A 494 8.77 -25.46 -7.50
C ARG A 494 8.24 -26.87 -7.72
N ARG A 495 7.42 -27.10 -8.75
CA ARG A 495 6.94 -28.46 -9.12
C ARG A 495 8.04 -29.36 -9.67
N LEU A 496 9.14 -28.79 -10.17
CA LEU A 496 10.32 -29.52 -10.61
C LEU A 496 11.34 -29.76 -9.47
N ALA A 497 11.18 -29.09 -8.33
CA ALA A 497 12.06 -29.30 -7.19
C ALA A 497 11.86 -30.72 -6.64
N PRO A 498 12.95 -31.47 -6.37
CA PRO A 498 12.90 -32.87 -5.96
C PRO A 498 12.29 -33.09 -4.57
#